data_AF-A0A9C8ZFR5-F1
#
_entry.id   AF-A0A9C8ZFR5-F1
#
_cell.length_a   1.000
_cell.length_b   1.000
_cell.length_c   1.000
_cell.angle_alpha   90.00
_cell.angle_beta   90.00
_cell.angle_gamma   90.00
#
_symmetry.space_group_name_H-M   'P 1'
#
loop_
_entity.id
_entity.type
_entity.pdbx_description
1 polymer ?
#
loop_
_entity_poly.entity_id
_entity_poly.type
_entity_poly.pdbx_seq_one_letter_code
_entity_poly.pdbx_strand_id
1 'polypeptide(L)'
;MRRLESSIRLATQTWGTPIITMTRQKIHKLVLHPQDENFALPSWDGLIARLREVAFLGDQIGESLGERLGNPLEIEQPNRFLVGERFLQYITFMGCSPAVESTPPTDGSLDYCHIHFSKIYPEVRFRSASQNVFARCPQCRKSIGNWAQAVSLWSKDASAVNFNCDKCAEPVSLTQLGWRHTAGFARLFIDVNSIYPQEAIPTDPFLSLLETQTGTQWDYFFTDQ
;
A
#
# COMPACT_ATOMS: atom_id res chain seq x y z
N MET A 1 -61.06 11.89 -53.91
CA MET A 1 -61.54 11.12 -52.74
C MET A 1 -60.39 10.30 -52.18
N ARG A 2 -60.32 10.22 -50.85
CA ARG A 2 -59.21 9.75 -50.00
C ARG A 2 -58.90 8.25 -50.11
N ARG A 3 -57.67 7.87 -49.69
CA ARG A 3 -57.13 6.56 -49.22
C ARG A 3 -55.85 6.18 -50.02
N LEU A 4 -54.74 5.68 -49.47
CA LEU A 4 -54.31 5.21 -48.15
C LEU A 4 -52.77 5.20 -48.21
N GLU A 5 -52.07 5.99 -47.37
CA GLU A 5 -50.63 5.80 -47.16
C GLU A 5 -50.44 4.83 -46.00
N SER A 6 -49.92 3.65 -46.29
CA SER A 6 -49.57 2.61 -45.31
C SER A 6 -48.25 2.94 -44.62
N SER A 7 -48.36 3.16 -43.31
CA SER A 7 -47.22 3.28 -42.39
C SER A 7 -46.46 1.97 -42.26
N ILE A 8 -45.15 2.00 -42.51
CA ILE A 8 -44.19 1.02 -41.99
C ILE A 8 -43.19 1.82 -41.15
N ARG A 9 -43.31 1.77 -39.82
CA ARG A 9 -42.26 2.23 -38.90
C ARG A 9 -41.41 1.02 -38.55
N LEU A 10 -40.21 0.93 -39.13
CA LEU A 10 -39.14 0.08 -38.64
C LEU A 10 -38.62 0.70 -37.34
N ALA A 11 -38.90 0.06 -36.21
CA ALA A 11 -38.26 0.37 -34.95
C ALA A 11 -36.84 -0.23 -34.97
N THR A 12 -35.84 0.60 -35.19
CA THR A 12 -34.44 0.24 -34.94
C THR A 12 -34.18 0.29 -33.44
N GLN A 13 -34.14 -0.89 -32.82
CA GLN A 13 -33.63 -1.08 -31.46
C GLN A 13 -32.16 -0.64 -31.41
N THR A 14 -31.88 0.44 -30.71
CA THR A 14 -30.52 0.79 -30.29
C THR A 14 -30.10 -0.16 -29.17
N TRP A 15 -29.19 -1.07 -29.51
CA TRP A 15 -28.48 -1.89 -28.54
C TRP A 15 -27.63 -0.98 -27.67
N GLY A 16 -28.05 -0.74 -26.44
CA GLY A 16 -27.22 -0.09 -25.44
C GLY A 16 -26.05 -1.00 -25.10
N THR A 17 -24.83 -0.57 -25.43
CA THR A 17 -23.60 -1.24 -25.01
C THR A 17 -23.60 -1.31 -23.48
N PRO A 18 -23.45 -2.48 -22.86
CA PRO A 18 -23.29 -2.54 -21.41
C PRO A 18 -22.01 -1.79 -21.05
N ILE A 19 -22.16 -0.74 -20.25
CA ILE A 19 -21.04 -0.10 -19.58
C ILE A 19 -20.51 -1.13 -18.58
N ILE A 20 -19.51 -1.90 -18.99
CA ILE A 20 -18.75 -2.75 -18.08
C ILE A 20 -18.09 -1.77 -17.13
N THR A 21 -18.66 -1.65 -15.94
CA THR A 21 -18.06 -0.89 -14.86
C THR A 21 -16.86 -1.73 -14.43
N MET A 22 -15.67 -1.42 -14.98
CA MET A 22 -14.43 -2.06 -14.57
C MET A 22 -14.26 -1.75 -13.09
N THR A 23 -14.56 -2.73 -12.26
CA THR A 23 -14.32 -2.65 -10.82
C THR A 23 -12.80 -2.55 -10.68
N ARG A 24 -12.33 -1.43 -10.14
CA ARG A 24 -10.90 -1.22 -9.90
C ARG A 24 -10.41 -2.37 -9.04
N GLN A 25 -9.57 -3.24 -9.60
CA GLN A 25 -9.01 -4.37 -8.89
C GLN A 25 -8.19 -3.83 -7.72
N LYS A 26 -8.49 -4.35 -6.54
CA LYS A 26 -7.84 -3.95 -5.29
C LYS A 26 -6.43 -4.52 -5.27
N ILE A 27 -5.42 -3.65 -5.16
CA ILE A 27 -4.02 -4.09 -5.10
C ILE A 27 -3.63 -4.20 -3.63
N HIS A 28 -3.32 -5.41 -3.19
CA HIS A 28 -2.81 -5.68 -1.86
C HIS A 28 -1.32 -5.40 -1.77
N LYS A 29 -0.89 -4.86 -0.63
CA LYS A 29 0.50 -4.48 -0.40
C LYS A 29 0.94 -4.90 1.00
N LEU A 30 2.17 -5.38 1.07
CA LEU A 30 2.98 -5.40 2.29
C LEU A 30 3.73 -4.08 2.39
N VAL A 31 3.54 -3.33 3.46
CA VAL A 31 4.13 -2.01 3.68
C VAL A 31 5.14 -2.09 4.81
N LEU A 32 6.38 -1.72 4.53
CA LEU A 32 7.43 -1.57 5.53
C LEU A 32 7.52 -0.10 5.95
N HIS A 33 7.71 0.13 7.24
CA HIS A 33 7.90 1.47 7.78
C HIS A 33 8.83 1.48 9.01
N PRO A 34 9.50 2.61 9.29
CA PRO A 34 10.19 2.81 10.56
C PRO A 34 9.23 2.74 11.74
N GLN A 35 9.69 2.19 12.87
CA GLN A 35 8.94 2.18 14.13
C GLN A 35 8.89 3.57 14.78
N ASP A 36 9.93 4.39 14.62
CA ASP A 36 9.88 5.81 14.96
C ASP A 36 9.10 6.57 13.88
N GLU A 37 7.90 7.03 14.23
CA GLU A 37 7.00 7.71 13.29
C GLU A 37 7.60 9.01 12.73
N ASN A 38 8.51 9.65 13.46
CA ASN A 38 9.14 10.93 13.08
C ASN A 38 10.40 10.74 12.25
N PHE A 39 10.91 9.51 12.15
CA PHE A 39 12.08 9.19 11.36
C PHE A 39 11.89 9.64 9.92
N ALA A 40 12.92 10.31 9.38
CA ALA A 40 12.96 10.71 8.00
C ALA A 40 14.37 10.56 7.44
N LEU A 41 14.42 10.16 6.18
CA LEU A 41 15.64 10.16 5.39
C LEU A 41 15.79 11.51 4.66
N PRO A 42 17.02 11.96 4.38
CA PRO A 42 17.23 13.08 3.47
C PRO A 42 16.90 12.71 2.02
N SER A 43 17.19 11.45 1.62
CA SER A 43 16.81 10.86 0.34
C SER A 43 16.77 9.33 0.44
N TRP A 44 16.17 8.67 -0.54
CA TRP A 44 16.17 7.20 -0.61
C TRP A 44 17.47 6.60 -1.17
N ASP A 45 18.35 7.40 -1.76
CA ASP A 45 19.44 6.92 -2.60
C ASP A 45 20.37 5.93 -1.88
N GLY A 46 20.74 6.25 -0.63
CA GLY A 46 21.60 5.38 0.17
C GLY A 46 20.95 4.03 0.49
N LEU A 47 19.65 4.03 0.82
CA LEU A 47 18.93 2.79 1.09
C LEU A 47 18.68 1.99 -0.20
N ILE A 48 18.31 2.64 -1.30
CA ILE A 48 18.13 2.00 -2.60
C ILE A 48 19.43 1.35 -3.08
N ALA A 49 20.55 2.07 -2.95
CA ALA A 49 21.88 1.53 -3.30
C ALA A 49 22.19 0.28 -2.46
N ARG A 50 21.94 0.33 -1.16
CA ARG A 50 22.16 -0.82 -0.26
C ARG A 50 21.25 -2.01 -0.61
N LEU A 51 19.98 -1.76 -0.90
CA LEU A 51 19.02 -2.80 -1.25
C LEU A 51 19.30 -3.43 -2.63
N ARG A 52 19.89 -2.68 -3.55
CA ARG A 52 20.43 -3.21 -4.81
C ARG A 52 21.68 -4.06 -4.59
N GLU A 53 22.60 -3.62 -3.74
CA GLU A 53 23.85 -4.35 -3.42
C GLU A 53 23.56 -5.76 -2.88
N VAL A 54 22.51 -5.90 -2.06
CA VAL A 54 22.09 -7.21 -1.53
C VAL A 54 21.13 -7.97 -2.44
N ALA A 55 20.91 -7.49 -3.67
CA ALA A 55 20.00 -8.04 -4.67
C ALA A 55 18.55 -8.23 -4.16
N PHE A 56 18.09 -7.35 -3.25
CA PHE A 56 16.67 -7.25 -2.90
C PHE A 56 15.89 -6.48 -3.96
N LEU A 57 16.48 -5.42 -4.52
CA LEU A 57 15.93 -4.67 -5.65
C LEU A 57 16.57 -5.12 -6.96
N GLY A 58 15.74 -5.24 -7.99
CA GLY A 58 16.17 -5.37 -9.38
C GLY A 58 16.22 -4.01 -10.09
N ASP A 59 15.96 -4.04 -11.39
CA ASP A 59 16.00 -2.84 -12.24
C ASP A 59 14.91 -1.83 -11.87
N GLN A 60 15.22 -0.56 -12.10
CA GLN A 60 14.24 0.51 -11.94
C GLN A 60 13.24 0.44 -13.09
N ILE A 61 11.95 0.50 -12.73
CA ILE A 61 10.85 0.50 -13.69
C ILE A 61 10.70 1.94 -14.18
N GLY A 62 11.11 2.18 -15.42
CA GLY A 62 11.05 3.50 -16.05
C GLY A 62 9.62 4.05 -16.23
N GLU A 63 9.52 5.34 -16.53
CA GLU A 63 8.28 6.05 -16.88
C GLU A 63 7.58 5.48 -18.12
N SER A 64 8.31 4.72 -18.94
CA SER A 64 7.90 4.24 -20.27
C SER A 64 6.81 3.16 -20.29
N LEU A 65 6.41 2.58 -19.15
CA LEU A 65 5.22 1.70 -19.14
C LEU A 65 3.92 2.50 -19.35
N GLY A 66 3.87 3.76 -18.89
CA GLY A 66 2.74 4.67 -19.11
C GLY A 66 2.67 5.17 -20.56
N GLU A 67 3.83 5.41 -21.19
CA GLU A 67 3.90 5.89 -22.57
C GLU A 67 3.45 4.85 -23.61
N ARG A 68 3.62 3.54 -23.34
CA ARG A 68 3.28 2.49 -24.32
C ARG A 68 1.78 2.20 -24.44
N LEU A 69 0.94 2.70 -23.53
CA LEU A 69 -0.49 2.33 -23.48
C LEU A 69 -1.46 3.49 -23.68
N GLY A 70 -0.99 4.71 -23.99
CA GLY A 70 -1.84 5.84 -24.36
C GLY A 70 -2.86 6.28 -23.30
N ASN A 71 -2.81 5.70 -22.11
CA ASN A 71 -3.57 6.11 -20.95
C ASN A 71 -2.65 6.92 -20.05
N PRO A 72 -2.95 8.20 -19.80
CA PRO A 72 -2.29 8.93 -18.73
C PRO A 72 -2.74 8.30 -17.40
N LEU A 73 -2.05 7.24 -16.98
CA LEU A 73 -2.06 6.86 -15.58
C LEU A 73 -1.38 8.02 -14.86
N GLU A 74 -2.23 8.88 -14.29
CA GLU A 74 -1.97 10.17 -13.64
C GLU A 74 -1.00 10.13 -12.45
N ILE A 75 -0.15 9.13 -12.33
CA ILE A 75 0.82 9.06 -11.23
C ILE A 75 2.15 8.54 -11.79
N GLU A 76 2.98 9.48 -12.22
CA GLU A 76 4.42 9.37 -12.06
C GLU A 76 4.68 8.97 -10.60
N GLN A 77 4.84 7.67 -10.35
CA GLN A 77 5.39 7.16 -9.10
C GLN A 77 6.87 6.95 -9.35
N PRO A 78 7.71 8.01 -9.19
CA PRO A 78 9.15 7.82 -9.21
C PRO A 78 9.50 6.78 -8.13
N ASN A 79 10.59 6.04 -8.32
CA ASN A 79 11.11 5.03 -7.39
C ASN A 79 10.33 3.70 -7.35
N ARG A 80 9.99 3.15 -8.52
CA ARG A 80 9.53 1.77 -8.68
C ARG A 80 10.65 0.86 -9.17
N PHE A 81 10.69 -0.36 -8.64
CA PHE A 81 11.75 -1.34 -8.92
C PHE A 81 11.14 -2.73 -9.08
N LEU A 82 11.72 -3.52 -9.98
CA LEU A 82 11.51 -4.96 -9.99
C LEU A 82 12.05 -5.58 -8.70
N VAL A 83 11.54 -6.75 -8.32
CA VAL A 83 12.15 -7.54 -7.25
C VAL A 83 13.50 -8.10 -7.72
N GLY A 84 14.49 -8.13 -6.83
CA GLY A 84 15.82 -8.67 -7.12
C GLY A 84 15.92 -10.17 -6.90
N GLU A 85 17.03 -10.77 -7.35
CA GLU A 85 17.27 -12.23 -7.30
C GLU A 85 17.21 -12.82 -5.88
N ARG A 86 17.51 -12.01 -4.85
CA ARG A 86 17.49 -12.42 -3.44
C ARG A 86 16.23 -11.97 -2.71
N PHE A 87 15.22 -11.44 -3.40
CA PHE A 87 13.97 -10.99 -2.79
C PHE A 87 13.32 -12.07 -1.90
N LEU A 88 13.21 -13.31 -2.39
CA LEU A 88 12.63 -14.43 -1.65
C LEU A 88 13.46 -14.89 -0.44
N GLN A 89 14.71 -14.41 -0.28
CA GLN A 89 15.50 -14.63 0.93
C GLN A 89 15.16 -13.64 2.05
N TYR A 90 14.58 -12.50 1.68
CA TYR A 90 14.26 -11.41 2.60
C TYR A 90 12.77 -11.36 2.95
N ILE A 91 11.91 -11.93 2.10
CA ILE A 91 10.47 -12.06 2.32
C ILE A 91 10.09 -13.54 2.30
N THR A 92 9.57 -14.04 3.42
CA THR A 92 9.06 -15.41 3.56
C THR A 92 7.61 -15.47 3.13
N PHE A 93 7.28 -16.39 2.24
CA PHE A 93 5.89 -16.65 1.82
C PHE A 93 5.31 -17.86 2.57
N MET A 94 4.10 -17.70 3.11
CA MET A 94 3.37 -18.74 3.82
C MET A 94 2.49 -19.52 2.83
N GLY A 95 3.03 -20.57 2.23
CA GLY A 95 2.30 -21.43 1.28
C GLY A 95 3.21 -22.41 0.55
N CYS A 96 2.64 -23.45 -0.07
CA CYS A 96 3.43 -24.49 -0.76
C CYS A 96 3.92 -24.07 -2.16
N SER A 97 3.41 -22.96 -2.72
CA SER A 97 3.82 -22.44 -4.04
C SER A 97 3.22 -21.04 -4.25
N PRO A 98 3.83 -19.97 -3.70
CA PRO A 98 3.35 -18.62 -3.96
C PRO A 98 3.60 -18.28 -5.44
N ALA A 99 2.55 -17.96 -6.19
CA ALA A 99 2.64 -17.48 -7.56
C ALA A 99 3.01 -15.98 -7.53
N VAL A 100 4.28 -15.70 -7.22
CA VAL A 100 4.80 -14.33 -7.20
C VAL A 100 5.21 -13.97 -8.62
N GLU A 101 4.31 -13.30 -9.34
CA GLU A 101 4.62 -12.90 -10.70
C GLU A 101 5.53 -11.67 -10.66
N SER A 102 6.82 -11.85 -10.91
CA SER A 102 7.82 -10.77 -10.87
C SER A 102 7.96 -10.02 -12.19
N THR A 103 7.35 -10.53 -13.26
CA THR A 103 7.45 -9.97 -14.61
C THR A 103 6.28 -9.02 -14.87
N PRO A 104 6.53 -7.78 -15.32
CA PRO A 104 5.48 -6.87 -15.72
C PRO A 104 4.55 -7.50 -16.78
N PRO A 105 3.23 -7.49 -16.58
CA PRO A 105 2.26 -7.97 -17.54
C PRO A 105 2.33 -7.19 -18.85
N THR A 106 2.04 -7.86 -19.96
CA THR A 106 2.04 -7.23 -21.31
C THR A 106 0.91 -6.22 -21.50
N ASP A 107 -0.14 -6.30 -20.68
CA ASP A 107 -1.26 -5.35 -20.67
C ASP A 107 -0.94 -4.05 -19.90
N GLY A 108 0.25 -3.96 -19.31
CA GLY A 108 0.75 -2.85 -18.49
C GLY A 108 -0.02 -2.62 -17.20
N SER A 109 -0.78 -3.60 -16.73
CA SER A 109 -1.30 -3.61 -15.38
C SER A 109 -0.15 -3.59 -14.36
N LEU A 110 -0.46 -3.10 -13.15
CA LEU A 110 0.47 -3.11 -12.02
C LEU A 110 0.28 -4.35 -11.13
N ASP A 111 -0.40 -5.37 -11.64
CA ASP A 111 -0.69 -6.60 -10.92
C ASP A 111 0.44 -7.61 -11.06
N TYR A 112 1.59 -7.24 -10.50
CA TYR A 112 2.79 -8.05 -10.40
C TYR A 112 3.61 -7.58 -9.19
N CYS A 113 4.46 -8.45 -8.68
CA CYS A 113 5.29 -8.14 -7.53
C CYS A 113 6.37 -7.13 -7.90
N HIS A 114 6.27 -5.94 -7.33
CA HIS A 114 7.23 -4.85 -7.50
C HIS A 114 7.30 -3.99 -6.25
N ILE A 115 8.42 -3.30 -6.11
CA ILE A 115 8.74 -2.50 -4.94
C ILE A 115 8.61 -1.03 -5.30
N HIS A 116 7.94 -0.27 -4.45
CA HIS A 116 7.74 1.17 -4.61
C HIS A 116 8.12 1.92 -3.33
N PHE A 117 8.94 2.95 -3.48
CA PHE A 117 9.31 3.84 -2.38
C PHE A 117 8.42 5.07 -2.42
N SER A 118 7.68 5.33 -1.34
CA SER A 118 6.87 6.56 -1.26
C SER A 118 7.75 7.80 -1.35
N LYS A 119 7.15 8.97 -1.62
CA LYS A 119 7.85 10.22 -1.27
C LYS A 119 8.16 10.27 0.24
N ILE A 120 9.18 11.03 0.61
CA ILE A 120 9.47 11.33 2.01
C ILE A 120 8.60 12.52 2.41
N TYR A 121 7.70 12.31 3.37
CA TYR A 121 6.74 13.31 3.79
C TYR A 121 7.35 14.23 4.88
N PRO A 122 7.04 15.54 4.85
CA PRO A 122 7.46 16.45 5.93
C PRO A 122 6.77 16.11 7.26
N GLU A 123 5.60 15.49 7.21
CA GLU A 123 4.75 15.17 8.36
C GLU A 123 4.40 13.68 8.37
N VAL A 124 4.15 13.15 9.56
CA VAL A 124 3.73 11.75 9.77
C VAL A 124 2.42 11.48 9.03
N ARG A 125 2.34 10.31 8.39
CA ARG A 125 1.13 9.83 7.71
C ARG A 125 0.65 8.54 8.35
N PHE A 126 -0.67 8.44 8.49
CA PHE A 126 -1.34 7.19 8.82
C PHE A 126 -1.66 6.43 7.53
N ARG A 127 -1.36 5.13 7.51
CA ARG A 127 -1.79 4.20 6.47
C ARG A 127 -2.38 2.95 7.12
N SER A 128 -3.42 2.38 6.54
CA SER A 128 -4.08 1.18 7.05
C SER A 128 -4.73 0.39 5.94
N ALA A 129 -5.02 -0.88 6.23
CA ALA A 129 -6.02 -1.63 5.48
C ALA A 129 -7.36 -0.86 5.44
N SER A 130 -8.09 -1.04 4.36
CA SER A 130 -9.43 -0.46 4.14
C SER A 130 -10.49 -1.07 5.04
N GLN A 131 -10.26 -2.29 5.54
CA GLN A 131 -11.17 -3.07 6.36
C GLN A 131 -10.38 -3.85 7.42
N ASN A 132 -11.07 -4.27 8.48
CA ASN A 132 -10.52 -5.12 9.54
C ASN A 132 -9.27 -4.53 10.21
N VAL A 133 -9.25 -3.22 10.44
CA VAL A 133 -8.18 -2.55 11.19
C VAL A 133 -8.39 -2.80 12.69
N PHE A 134 -7.35 -3.29 13.36
CA PHE A 134 -7.38 -3.62 14.79
C PHE A 134 -6.41 -2.71 15.55
N ALA A 135 -6.88 -2.12 16.66
CA ALA A 135 -6.05 -1.33 17.56
C ALA A 135 -6.16 -1.85 18.99
N ARG A 136 -5.04 -2.12 19.66
CA ARG A 136 -4.99 -2.51 21.07
C ARG A 136 -4.28 -1.47 21.91
N CYS A 137 -4.81 -1.22 23.10
CA CYS A 137 -4.17 -0.36 24.08
C CYS A 137 -2.82 -0.95 24.53
N PRO A 138 -1.71 -0.22 24.53
CA PRO A 138 -0.44 -0.72 25.05
C PRO A 138 -0.49 -1.03 26.56
N GLN A 139 -1.34 -0.33 27.31
CA GLN A 139 -1.46 -0.51 28.77
C GLN A 139 -2.34 -1.71 29.14
N CYS A 140 -3.62 -1.71 28.76
CA CYS A 140 -4.55 -2.77 29.17
C CYS A 140 -4.66 -3.94 28.17
N ARG A 141 -4.03 -3.83 26.98
CA ARG A 141 -4.05 -4.81 25.88
C ARG A 141 -5.43 -5.10 25.28
N LYS A 142 -6.50 -4.46 25.76
CA LYS A 142 -7.85 -4.59 25.21
C LYS A 142 -7.97 -3.86 23.87
N SER A 143 -8.91 -4.32 23.05
CA SER A 143 -9.25 -3.66 21.78
C SER A 143 -9.88 -2.30 22.04
N ILE A 144 -9.42 -1.31 21.28
CA ILE A 144 -9.92 0.06 21.31
C ILE A 144 -10.95 0.22 20.19
N GLY A 145 -12.12 0.79 20.49
CA GLY A 145 -13.19 0.97 19.50
C GLY A 145 -13.20 2.34 18.82
N ASN A 146 -12.69 3.38 19.49
CA ASN A 146 -12.77 4.78 19.07
C ASN A 146 -11.54 5.28 18.28
N TRP A 147 -10.64 4.38 17.86
CA TRP A 147 -9.40 4.76 17.19
C TRP A 147 -9.65 5.51 15.87
N ALA A 148 -10.64 5.10 15.07
CA ALA A 148 -10.87 5.66 13.74
C ALA A 148 -11.25 7.15 13.79
N GLN A 149 -12.10 7.52 14.76
CA GLN A 149 -12.44 8.92 15.01
C GLN A 149 -11.22 9.71 15.47
N ALA A 150 -10.41 9.14 16.37
CA ALA A 150 -9.20 9.80 16.86
C ALA A 150 -8.17 10.02 15.75
N VAL A 151 -7.96 9.04 14.86
CA VAL A 151 -7.09 9.18 13.68
C VAL A 151 -7.62 10.24 12.71
N SER A 152 -8.93 10.32 12.50
CA SER A 152 -9.55 11.35 11.65
C SER A 152 -9.32 12.77 12.19
N LEU A 153 -9.37 12.94 13.51
CA LEU A 153 -9.04 14.21 14.16
C LEU A 153 -7.53 14.51 14.08
N TRP A 154 -6.71 13.50 14.36
CA TRP A 154 -5.24 13.60 14.34
C TRP A 154 -4.72 13.97 12.96
N SER A 155 -5.34 13.44 11.89
CA SER A 155 -4.96 13.75 10.51
C SER A 155 -5.25 15.20 10.11
N LYS A 156 -6.09 15.92 10.87
CA LYS A 156 -6.38 17.35 10.66
C LYS A 156 -5.47 18.23 11.49
N ASP A 157 -5.23 17.83 12.74
CA ASP A 157 -4.33 18.51 13.67
C ASP A 157 -3.77 17.50 14.68
N ALA A 158 -2.51 17.11 14.47
CA ALA A 158 -1.84 16.13 15.31
C ALA A 158 -1.63 16.63 16.75
N SER A 159 -1.54 17.96 16.95
CA SER A 159 -1.28 18.58 18.25
C SER A 159 -2.52 18.66 19.15
N ALA A 160 -3.71 18.58 18.54
CA ALA A 160 -4.98 18.73 19.23
C ALA A 160 -5.55 17.43 19.82
N VAL A 161 -4.93 16.28 19.55
CA VAL A 161 -5.51 14.97 19.93
C VAL A 161 -4.92 14.45 21.24
N ASN A 162 -5.64 14.72 22.33
CA ASN A 162 -5.52 13.95 23.56
C ASN A 162 -6.37 12.70 23.44
N PHE A 163 -5.72 11.54 23.30
CA PHE A 163 -6.40 10.25 23.14
C PHE A 163 -6.25 9.37 24.37
N ASN A 164 -7.39 8.93 24.91
CA ASN A 164 -7.45 8.02 26.05
C ASN A 164 -8.09 6.70 25.63
N CYS A 165 -7.62 5.61 26.23
CA CYS A 165 -8.21 4.30 26.01
C CYS A 165 -9.65 4.24 26.55
N ASP A 166 -10.60 3.82 25.72
CA ASP A 166 -12.01 3.62 26.09
C ASP A 166 -12.25 2.48 27.09
N LYS A 167 -11.21 1.69 27.42
CA LYS A 167 -11.30 0.54 28.33
C LYS A 167 -10.63 0.75 29.69
N CYS A 168 -9.52 1.48 29.74
CA CYS A 168 -8.77 1.71 30.98
C CYS A 168 -8.53 3.18 31.30
N ALA A 169 -9.04 4.11 30.47
CA ALA A 169 -8.92 5.56 30.61
C ALA A 169 -7.49 6.14 30.57
N GLU A 170 -6.45 5.30 30.55
CA GLU A 170 -5.06 5.74 30.40
C GLU A 170 -4.85 6.54 29.10
N PRO A 171 -4.08 7.64 29.16
CA PRO A 171 -3.65 8.37 27.97
C PRO A 171 -2.72 7.48 27.15
N VAL A 172 -2.95 7.41 25.83
CA VAL A 172 -2.14 6.60 24.92
C VAL A 172 -1.91 7.33 23.60
N SER A 173 -0.69 7.27 23.06
CA SER A 173 -0.44 7.79 21.72
C SER A 173 -1.10 6.88 20.68
N LEU A 174 -1.69 7.49 19.64
CA LEU A 174 -2.21 6.75 18.48
C LEU A 174 -1.11 5.98 17.75
N THR A 175 0.10 6.54 17.71
CA THR A 175 1.27 5.92 17.06
C THR A 175 1.75 4.67 17.81
N GLN A 176 1.45 4.57 19.11
CA GLN A 176 1.86 3.47 19.98
C GLN A 176 0.78 2.39 20.19
N LEU A 177 -0.37 2.51 19.52
CA LEU A 177 -1.38 1.47 19.58
C LEU A 177 -0.88 0.18 18.92
N GLY A 178 -1.28 -0.96 19.46
CA GLY A 178 -0.97 -2.25 18.86
C GLY A 178 -1.83 -2.50 17.63
N TRP A 179 -1.34 -2.11 16.45
CA TRP A 179 -2.05 -2.17 15.16
C TRP A 179 -2.11 -3.55 14.49
N ARG A 180 -1.42 -4.56 15.05
CA ARG A 180 -1.47 -5.96 14.59
C ARG A 180 -1.24 -6.13 13.09
N HIS A 181 -0.28 -5.38 12.54
CA HIS A 181 0.07 -5.38 11.11
C HIS A 181 -1.12 -4.98 10.20
N THR A 182 -2.06 -4.17 10.68
CA THR A 182 -3.20 -3.65 9.88
C THR A 182 -3.14 -2.14 9.65
N ALA A 183 -2.20 -1.44 10.30
CA ALA A 183 -1.94 -0.03 10.11
C ALA A 183 -0.56 0.36 10.64
N GLY A 184 -0.09 1.54 10.24
CA GLY A 184 1.16 2.13 10.70
C GLY A 184 1.20 3.65 10.53
N PHE A 185 2.13 4.29 11.24
CA PHE A 185 2.42 5.72 11.17
C PHE A 185 3.87 5.92 10.78
N ALA A 186 4.14 6.69 9.73
CA ALA A 186 5.49 7.05 9.35
C ALA A 186 5.52 8.22 8.37
N ARG A 187 6.71 8.78 8.16
CA ARG A 187 6.98 9.80 7.14
C ARG A 187 7.48 9.23 5.81
N LEU A 188 7.67 7.91 5.72
CA LEU A 188 8.15 7.22 4.53
C LEU A 188 7.76 5.75 4.60
N PHE A 189 7.53 5.14 3.43
CA PHE A 189 7.06 3.77 3.31
C PHE A 189 7.73 3.07 2.13
N ILE A 190 7.97 1.77 2.29
CA ILE A 190 8.33 0.87 1.19
C ILE A 190 7.16 -0.07 0.95
N ASP A 191 6.54 0.04 -0.22
CA ASP A 191 5.43 -0.81 -0.66
C ASP A 191 5.98 -1.99 -1.45
N VAL A 192 5.67 -3.21 -1.01
CA VAL A 192 5.80 -4.44 -1.81
C VAL A 192 4.41 -4.78 -2.34
N ASN A 193 4.20 -4.57 -3.64
CA ASN A 193 2.89 -4.69 -4.29
C ASN A 193 2.58 -6.13 -4.69
N SER A 194 1.29 -6.41 -4.91
CA SER A 194 0.74 -7.74 -5.21
C SER A 194 1.13 -8.79 -4.17
N ILE A 195 1.03 -8.42 -2.89
CA ILE A 195 1.22 -9.31 -1.74
C ILE A 195 -0.09 -9.37 -0.96
N TYR A 196 -0.72 -10.55 -0.87
CA TYR A 196 -1.95 -10.70 -0.11
C TYR A 196 -1.69 -10.65 1.41
N PRO A 197 -2.68 -10.20 2.20
CA PRO A 197 -2.53 -10.15 3.65
C PRO A 197 -2.14 -11.52 4.24
N GLN A 198 -1.12 -11.53 5.10
CA GLN A 198 -0.57 -12.72 5.77
C GLN A 198 0.11 -13.74 4.82
N GLU A 199 0.17 -13.47 3.53
CA GLU A 199 0.84 -14.36 2.57
C GLU A 199 2.36 -14.23 2.65
N ALA A 200 2.86 -13.02 2.93
CA ALA A 200 4.29 -12.75 2.96
C ALA A 200 4.71 -11.96 4.20
N ILE A 201 5.86 -12.33 4.79
CA ILE A 201 6.39 -11.75 6.02
C ILE A 201 7.87 -11.36 5.80
N PRO A 202 8.26 -10.11 6.11
CA PRO A 202 9.66 -9.72 6.18
C PRO A 202 10.43 -10.62 7.16
N THR A 203 11.57 -11.13 6.73
CA THR A 203 12.46 -11.91 7.60
C THR A 203 13.19 -11.01 8.59
N ASP A 204 13.58 -11.53 9.76
CA ASP A 204 14.37 -10.77 10.73
C ASP A 204 15.68 -10.22 10.13
N PRO A 205 16.46 -10.99 9.34
CA PRO A 205 17.63 -10.44 8.65
C PRO A 205 17.33 -9.26 7.73
N PHE A 206 16.13 -9.23 7.11
CA PHE A 206 15.74 -8.09 6.29
C PHE A 206 15.47 -6.84 7.13
N LEU A 207 14.69 -6.98 8.21
CA LEU A 207 14.39 -5.87 9.11
C LEU A 207 15.67 -5.34 9.78
N SER A 208 16.57 -6.22 10.21
CA SER A 208 17.88 -5.82 10.75
C SER A 208 18.77 -5.14 9.71
N LEU A 209 18.69 -5.51 8.43
CA LEU A 209 19.40 -4.84 7.34
C LEU A 209 18.89 -3.40 7.17
N LEU A 210 17.57 -3.20 7.18
CA LEU A 210 16.97 -1.87 7.13
C LEU A 210 17.40 -1.04 8.34
N GLU A 211 17.32 -1.61 9.54
CA GLU A 211 17.75 -0.94 10.78
C GLU A 211 19.22 -0.54 10.76
N THR A 212 20.10 -1.42 10.32
CA THR A 212 21.53 -1.12 10.21
C THR A 212 21.79 0.05 9.26
N GLN A 213 21.04 0.13 8.16
CA GLN A 213 21.21 1.18 7.16
C GLN A 213 20.61 2.52 7.60
N THR A 214 19.55 2.50 8.38
CA THR A 214 18.79 3.71 8.74
C THR A 214 18.98 4.17 10.18
N GLY A 215 19.54 3.34 11.05
CA GLY A 215 19.70 3.61 12.48
C GLY A 215 18.38 3.59 13.26
N THR A 216 17.32 2.95 12.74
CA THR A 216 16.01 2.86 13.39
C THR A 216 15.35 1.52 13.07
N GLN A 217 14.58 0.99 14.01
CA GLN A 217 13.85 -0.27 13.82
C GLN A 217 12.76 -0.13 12.75
N TRP A 218 12.50 -1.22 12.05
CA TRP A 218 11.45 -1.30 11.03
C TRP A 218 10.39 -2.32 11.43
N ASP A 219 9.15 -2.04 11.03
CA ASP A 219 8.00 -2.92 11.19
C ASP A 219 7.19 -2.93 9.87
N TYR A 220 6.13 -3.73 9.83
CA TYR A 220 5.30 -3.89 8.65
C TYR A 220 3.81 -4.02 8.95
N PHE A 221 3.00 -3.68 7.96
CA PHE A 221 1.57 -3.92 7.95
C PHE A 221 1.06 -4.21 6.53
N PHE A 222 -0.17 -4.71 6.43
CA PHE A 222 -0.82 -4.93 5.15
C PHE A 222 -1.85 -3.82 4.87
N THR A 223 -1.92 -3.40 3.61
CA THR A 223 -2.92 -2.44 3.12
C THR A 223 -3.45 -2.90 1.77
N ASP A 224 -4.54 -2.28 1.37
CA ASP A 224 -5.14 -2.41 0.06
C ASP A 224 -5.52 -1.03 -0.51
N GLN A 225 -5.38 -0.87 -1.82
CA GLN A 225 -5.69 0.38 -2.54
C GLN A 225 -6.43 0.10 -3.86
#